data_AF-A0A2E5X1Y3-F1
#
_entry.id   AF-A0A2E5X1Y3-F1
#
_cell.length_a   1.000
_cell.length_b   1.000
_cell.length_c   1.000
_cell.angle_alpha   90.00
_cell.angle_beta   90.00
_cell.angle_gamma   90.00
#
_symmetry.space_group_name_H-M   'P 1'
#
loop_
_entity.id
_entity.type
_entity.pdbx_description
1 polymer ?
#
loop_
_entity_poly.entity_id
_entity_poly.type
_entity_poly.pdbx_seq_one_letter_code
_entity_poly.pdbx_strand_id
1 'polypeptide(L)'
;MKFFLSISLISVVSTASLREKLFIMEKSHNPENVMIIEVMLNKRCEFETYEDGSLLNFYWLMEDGKYTKNIHPLIRHGIAKRVEFRDKEKTKTSFKVALNDLKELRHDLPDSSLKVSSLKEKERCSVQSVLELGPSKGNKKINLTRTFCKVETNFLGIPVGCKFIELEGKSVSSGNQLQAKFRAKD
;
A
#
# COMPACT_ATOMS: atom_id res chain seq x y z
N MET A 1 54.09 -35.65 -4.87
CA MET A 1 52.87 -35.12 -5.54
C MET A 1 51.98 -34.49 -4.49
N LYS A 2 51.79 -33.16 -4.52
CA LYS A 2 50.81 -32.47 -3.66
C LYS A 2 49.58 -32.17 -4.51
N PHE A 3 48.46 -32.83 -4.22
CA PHE A 3 47.17 -32.51 -4.82
C PHE A 3 46.56 -31.30 -4.11
N PHE A 4 46.39 -30.19 -4.82
CA PHE A 4 45.57 -29.07 -4.37
C PHE A 4 44.11 -29.37 -4.77
N LEU A 5 43.28 -29.70 -3.78
CA LEU A 5 41.82 -29.69 -3.95
C LEU A 5 41.38 -28.22 -4.00
N SER A 6 40.96 -27.76 -5.17
CA SER A 6 40.28 -26.47 -5.32
C SER A 6 38.80 -26.69 -4.96
N ILE A 7 38.40 -26.25 -3.76
CA ILE A 7 36.99 -26.25 -3.35
C ILE A 7 36.35 -25.00 -3.95
N SER A 8 35.66 -25.15 -5.08
CA SER A 8 34.78 -24.10 -5.61
C SER A 8 33.57 -23.97 -4.69
N LEU A 9 33.53 -22.91 -3.88
CA LEU A 9 32.31 -22.48 -3.20
C LEU A 9 31.28 -22.06 -4.26
N ILE A 10 30.30 -22.93 -4.52
CA ILE A 10 29.08 -22.54 -5.24
C ILE A 10 28.27 -21.70 -4.26
N SER A 11 28.36 -20.37 -4.37
CA SER A 11 27.48 -19.46 -3.64
C SER A 11 26.05 -19.67 -4.18
N VAL A 12 25.22 -20.39 -3.44
CA VAL A 12 23.78 -20.44 -3.69
C VAL A 12 23.23 -19.05 -3.40
N VAL A 13 23.03 -18.26 -4.44
CA VAL A 13 22.46 -16.91 -4.36
C VAL A 13 20.97 -17.05 -4.03
N SER A 14 20.65 -17.19 -2.74
CA SER A 14 19.28 -17.31 -2.20
C SER A 14 18.35 -16.30 -2.85
N THR A 15 17.42 -16.74 -3.69
CA THR A 15 16.44 -15.93 -4.44
C THR A 15 15.32 -15.44 -3.51
N ALA A 16 15.68 -14.75 -2.43
CA ALA A 16 14.69 -14.21 -1.52
C ALA A 16 14.01 -12.98 -2.16
N SER A 17 12.71 -13.08 -2.39
CA SER A 17 11.85 -11.95 -2.69
C SER A 17 11.69 -11.08 -1.45
N LEU A 18 11.65 -9.76 -1.63
CA LEU A 18 11.53 -8.77 -0.56
C LEU A 18 10.09 -8.28 -0.47
N ARG A 19 9.53 -8.25 0.74
CA ARG A 19 8.22 -7.65 0.99
C ARG A 19 8.40 -6.20 1.43
N GLU A 20 7.72 -5.30 0.74
CA GLU A 20 7.78 -3.87 1.01
C GLU A 20 6.37 -3.34 1.30
N LYS A 21 6.26 -2.58 2.40
CA LYS A 21 5.00 -1.93 2.79
C LYS A 21 4.74 -0.75 1.86
N LEU A 22 3.56 -0.71 1.25
CA LEU A 22 3.10 0.45 0.50
C LEU A 22 2.57 1.53 1.44
N PHE A 23 1.50 1.20 2.17
CA PHE A 23 0.86 2.10 3.13
C PHE A 23 0.01 1.27 4.11
N ILE A 24 -0.52 1.93 5.13
CA ILE A 24 -1.44 1.33 6.10
C ILE A 24 -2.84 1.91 5.95
N MET A 25 -3.86 1.09 6.18
CA MET A 25 -5.24 1.55 6.32
C MET A 25 -5.69 1.39 7.77
N GLU A 26 -6.05 2.52 8.37
CA GLU A 26 -6.61 2.60 9.71
C GLU A 26 -8.08 3.00 9.65
N LYS A 27 -8.78 2.72 10.75
CA LYS A 27 -10.20 2.99 10.91
C LYS A 27 -10.48 3.35 12.36
N SER A 28 -11.48 4.21 12.60
CA SER A 28 -11.87 4.56 13.97
C SER A 28 -12.62 3.45 14.71
N HIS A 29 -13.13 2.45 14.00
CA HIS A 29 -13.78 1.28 14.59
C HIS A 29 -12.74 0.16 14.77
N ASN A 30 -12.50 -0.29 16.00
CA ASN A 30 -11.41 -1.20 16.36
C ASN A 30 -10.03 -0.65 15.88
N PRO A 31 -9.62 0.53 16.40
CA PRO A 31 -8.42 1.25 15.95
C PRO A 31 -7.11 0.50 16.22
N GLU A 32 -7.09 -0.42 17.19
CA GLU A 32 -5.95 -1.29 17.51
C GLU A 32 -5.62 -2.29 16.39
N ASN A 33 -6.50 -2.42 15.40
CA ASN A 33 -6.36 -3.31 14.26
C ASN A 33 -6.09 -2.54 12.97
N VAL A 34 -4.83 -2.54 12.54
CA VAL A 34 -4.33 -1.79 11.39
C VAL A 34 -4.12 -2.72 10.20
N MET A 35 -4.67 -2.37 9.04
CA MET A 35 -4.40 -3.13 7.81
C MET A 35 -3.08 -2.68 7.20
N ILE A 36 -2.23 -3.64 6.86
CA ILE A 36 -1.02 -3.41 6.07
C ILE A 36 -1.28 -3.81 4.63
N ILE A 37 -0.87 -2.94 3.71
CA ILE A 37 -0.87 -3.19 2.27
C ILE A 37 0.57 -3.26 1.84
N GLU A 38 0.96 -4.38 1.27
CA GLU A 38 2.34 -4.64 0.85
C GLU A 38 2.39 -5.22 -0.57
N VAL A 39 3.59 -5.16 -1.12
CA VAL A 39 3.97 -5.70 -2.42
C VAL A 39 5.22 -6.56 -2.26
N MET A 40 5.44 -7.42 -3.24
CA MET A 40 6.66 -8.22 -3.33
C MET A 40 7.56 -7.70 -4.45
N LEU A 41 8.85 -7.61 -4.17
CA LEU A 41 9.90 -7.21 -5.10
C LEU A 41 10.92 -8.31 -5.26
N ASN A 42 11.43 -8.48 -6.47
CA ASN A 42 12.60 -9.31 -6.71
C ASN A 42 13.91 -8.52 -6.48
N LYS A 43 15.05 -9.19 -6.66
CA LYS A 43 16.38 -8.59 -6.50
C LYS A 43 16.72 -7.47 -7.51
N ARG A 44 15.98 -7.40 -8.61
CA ARG A 44 16.07 -6.34 -9.62
C ARG A 44 15.11 -5.18 -9.31
N CYS A 45 14.47 -5.21 -8.15
CA CYS A 45 13.42 -4.28 -7.74
C CYS A 45 12.24 -4.29 -8.70
N GLU A 46 11.94 -5.42 -9.34
CA GLU A 46 10.75 -5.59 -10.16
C GLU A 46 9.63 -6.19 -9.31
N PHE A 47 8.39 -5.78 -9.56
CA PHE A 47 7.23 -6.32 -8.86
C PHE A 47 6.99 -7.79 -9.21
N GLU A 48 6.80 -8.60 -8.18
CA GLU A 48 6.40 -10.00 -8.28
C GLU A 48 4.99 -10.19 -7.74
N THR A 49 4.29 -11.19 -8.30
CA THR A 49 2.99 -11.61 -7.80
C THR A 49 3.15 -12.58 -6.63
N TYR A 50 2.23 -12.53 -5.68
CA TYR A 50 2.07 -13.54 -4.65
C TYR A 50 1.59 -14.88 -5.26
N GLU A 51 1.54 -15.93 -4.44
CA GLU A 51 1.13 -17.29 -4.86
C GLU A 51 -0.28 -17.34 -5.48
N ASP A 52 -1.17 -16.44 -5.06
CA ASP A 52 -2.53 -16.31 -5.61
C ASP A 52 -2.59 -15.46 -6.89
N GLY A 53 -1.44 -15.05 -7.43
CA GLY A 53 -1.32 -14.20 -8.61
C GLY A 53 -1.57 -12.71 -8.34
N SER A 54 -1.88 -12.31 -7.10
CA SER A 54 -2.09 -10.90 -6.78
C SER A 54 -0.78 -10.13 -6.76
N LEU A 55 -0.82 -8.82 -7.07
CA LEU A 55 0.32 -7.92 -6.84
C LEU A 55 0.33 -7.30 -5.44
N LEU A 56 -0.82 -7.29 -4.78
CA LEU A 56 -1.03 -6.71 -3.46
C LEU A 56 -1.33 -7.84 -2.48
N ASN A 57 -0.68 -7.78 -1.32
CA ASN A 57 -1.06 -8.57 -0.17
C ASN A 57 -1.53 -7.69 0.97
N PHE A 58 -2.36 -8.29 1.82
CA PHE A 58 -3.07 -7.65 2.91
C PHE A 58 -2.91 -8.50 4.17
N TYR A 59 -2.67 -7.87 5.31
CA TYR A 59 -2.75 -8.53 6.62
C TYR A 59 -3.05 -7.51 7.71
N TRP A 60 -3.57 -7.99 8.84
CA TRP A 60 -3.80 -7.16 10.02
C TRP A 60 -2.59 -7.17 10.93
N LEU A 61 -2.17 -5.99 11.39
CA LEU A 61 -1.48 -5.83 12.68
C LEU A 61 -2.55 -5.69 13.75
N MET A 62 -2.50 -6.57 14.74
CA MET A 62 -3.49 -6.67 15.81
C MET A 62 -2.90 -6.16 17.12
N GLU A 63 -3.76 -5.63 17.99
CA GLU A 63 -3.40 -5.15 19.33
C GLU A 63 -2.15 -4.26 19.33
N ASP A 64 -2.19 -3.18 18.57
CA ASP A 64 -1.08 -2.21 18.48
C ASP A 64 0.24 -2.84 17.97
N GLY A 65 0.12 -3.89 17.16
CA GLY A 65 1.24 -4.54 16.48
C GLY A 65 1.88 -5.71 17.23
N LYS A 66 1.25 -6.23 18.29
CA LYS A 66 1.75 -7.41 19.02
C LYS A 66 1.82 -8.67 18.15
N TYR A 67 0.88 -8.85 17.23
CA TYR A 67 0.89 -9.98 16.30
C TYR A 67 0.25 -9.64 14.96
N THR A 68 0.56 -10.46 13.96
CA THR A 68 -0.02 -10.35 12.62
C THR A 68 -1.10 -11.40 12.41
N LYS A 69 -2.18 -11.03 11.71
CA LYS A 69 -3.26 -11.96 11.33
C LYS A 69 -3.54 -11.88 9.83
N ASN A 70 -3.52 -13.03 9.17
CA ASN A 70 -3.87 -13.12 7.76
C ASN A 70 -5.34 -12.73 7.53
N ILE A 71 -5.61 -12.15 6.36
CA ILE A 71 -6.96 -11.81 5.96
C ILE A 71 -7.74 -13.09 5.65
N HIS A 72 -8.91 -13.23 6.26
CA HIS A 72 -9.80 -14.33 5.97
C HIS A 72 -10.27 -14.25 4.49
N PRO A 73 -10.27 -15.36 3.72
CA PRO A 73 -10.61 -15.34 2.29
C PRO A 73 -11.93 -14.63 1.97
N LEU A 74 -12.96 -14.81 2.81
CA LEU A 74 -14.28 -14.20 2.63
C LEU A 74 -14.26 -12.67 2.60
N ILE A 75 -13.35 -12.01 3.33
CA ILE A 75 -13.26 -10.54 3.36
C ILE A 75 -12.16 -10.00 2.45
N ARG A 76 -11.26 -10.85 1.94
CA ARG A 76 -10.14 -10.46 1.06
C ARG A 76 -10.67 -9.78 -0.21
N HIS A 77 -11.73 -10.32 -0.81
CA HIS A 77 -12.37 -9.71 -1.99
C HIS A 77 -12.92 -8.32 -1.69
N GLY A 78 -13.55 -8.14 -0.52
CA GLY A 78 -14.05 -6.84 -0.08
C GLY A 78 -12.93 -5.81 0.08
N ILE A 79 -11.78 -6.22 0.63
CA ILE A 79 -10.60 -5.36 0.77
C ILE A 79 -9.98 -5.04 -0.60
N ALA A 80 -9.84 -6.04 -1.48
CA ALA A 80 -9.30 -5.86 -2.83
C ALA A 80 -10.17 -4.91 -3.69
N LYS A 81 -11.49 -4.86 -3.45
CA LYS A 81 -12.37 -3.86 -4.07
C LYS A 81 -12.11 -2.44 -3.59
N ARG A 82 -11.63 -2.24 -2.37
CA ARG A 82 -11.31 -0.92 -1.80
C ARG A 82 -9.96 -0.41 -2.28
N VAL A 83 -9.00 -1.33 -2.43
CA VAL A 83 -7.62 -1.08 -2.89
C VAL A 83 -7.35 -1.93 -4.13
N GLU A 84 -7.77 -1.43 -5.29
CA GLU A 84 -7.87 -2.22 -6.52
C GLU A 84 -6.66 -1.98 -7.43
N PHE A 85 -5.97 -3.06 -7.79
CA PHE A 85 -4.92 -3.02 -8.81
C PHE A 85 -5.51 -2.72 -10.20
N ARG A 86 -4.90 -1.77 -10.94
CA ARG A 86 -5.28 -1.43 -12.31
C ARG A 86 -4.17 -1.82 -13.30
N ASP A 87 -4.45 -2.83 -14.12
CA ASP A 87 -3.44 -3.49 -14.97
C ASP A 87 -3.02 -2.71 -16.21
N LYS A 88 -3.88 -1.80 -16.71
CA LYS A 88 -3.67 -1.11 -18.00
C LYS A 88 -2.38 -0.30 -18.09
N GLU A 89 -1.72 0.00 -16.97
CA GLU A 89 -0.48 0.77 -16.90
C GLU A 89 0.65 0.01 -16.17
N LYS A 90 0.56 -1.32 -16.05
CA LYS A 90 1.59 -2.12 -15.39
C LYS A 90 2.86 -2.21 -16.24
N THR A 91 3.97 -1.88 -15.61
CA THR A 91 5.32 -2.21 -16.05
C THR A 91 5.98 -3.12 -15.00
N LYS A 92 7.23 -3.52 -15.22
CA LYS A 92 7.97 -4.31 -14.23
C LYS A 92 8.23 -3.55 -12.92
N THR A 93 8.27 -2.22 -12.95
CA THR A 93 8.68 -1.38 -11.81
C THR A 93 7.65 -0.31 -11.44
N SER A 94 6.48 -0.30 -12.09
CA SER A 94 5.39 0.60 -11.73
C SER A 94 4.03 0.06 -12.13
N PHE A 95 3.01 0.43 -11.37
CA PHE A 95 1.61 0.16 -11.67
C PHE A 95 0.68 1.14 -10.93
N LYS A 96 -0.63 1.02 -11.14
CA LYS A 96 -1.63 1.84 -10.45
C LYS A 96 -2.48 1.05 -9.47
N VAL A 97 -2.82 1.68 -8.35
CA VAL A 97 -3.74 1.17 -7.34
C VAL A 97 -4.83 2.19 -7.09
N ALA A 98 -6.09 1.85 -7.36
CA ALA A 98 -7.23 2.70 -7.07
C ALA A 98 -7.60 2.62 -5.58
N LEU A 99 -7.79 3.78 -4.96
CA LEU A 99 -8.38 3.92 -3.64
C LEU A 99 -9.88 4.17 -3.83
N ASN A 100 -10.64 3.08 -4.04
CA ASN A 100 -12.05 3.17 -4.39
C ASN A 100 -12.91 3.79 -3.27
N ASP A 101 -12.47 3.71 -2.02
CA ASP A 101 -13.14 4.40 -0.90
C ASP A 101 -13.20 5.93 -1.08
N LEU A 102 -12.28 6.53 -1.85
CA LEU A 102 -12.31 7.97 -2.13
C LEU A 102 -13.46 8.34 -3.07
N LYS A 103 -13.92 7.43 -3.94
CA LYS A 103 -14.99 7.70 -4.91
C LYS A 103 -16.34 8.00 -4.24
N GLU A 104 -16.52 7.49 -3.04
CA GLU A 104 -17.72 7.72 -2.22
C GLU A 104 -17.71 9.10 -1.53
N LEU A 105 -16.61 9.85 -1.63
CA LEU A 105 -16.41 11.13 -0.97
C LEU A 105 -16.42 12.30 -1.97
N ARG A 106 -16.70 13.50 -1.47
CA ARG A 106 -16.54 14.72 -2.26
C ARG A 106 -15.06 15.12 -2.24
N HIS A 107 -14.41 15.08 -3.40
CA HIS A 107 -13.03 15.50 -3.56
C HIS A 107 -12.77 16.13 -4.92
N ASP A 108 -11.65 16.82 -5.05
CA ASP A 108 -11.15 17.48 -6.25
C ASP A 108 -9.90 16.78 -6.84
N LEU A 109 -9.63 15.54 -6.39
CA LEU A 109 -8.56 14.71 -6.95
C LEU A 109 -8.76 14.51 -8.45
N PRO A 110 -7.71 14.67 -9.28
CA PRO A 110 -7.80 14.40 -10.72
C PRO A 110 -7.94 12.89 -11.01
N ASP A 111 -7.31 12.04 -10.20
CA ASP A 111 -7.42 10.58 -10.23
C ASP A 111 -7.31 10.04 -8.79
N SER A 112 -8.26 9.21 -8.36
CA SER A 112 -8.24 8.55 -7.04
C SER A 112 -7.33 7.31 -7.00
N SER A 113 -6.32 7.27 -7.89
CA SER A 113 -5.39 6.14 -8.02
C SER A 113 -3.96 6.56 -7.65
N LEU A 114 -3.33 5.73 -6.82
CA LEU A 114 -1.92 5.79 -6.50
C LEU A 114 -1.09 5.26 -7.67
N LYS A 115 -0.04 5.98 -8.06
CA LYS A 115 1.06 5.40 -8.82
C LYS A 115 2.02 4.72 -7.85
N VAL A 116 2.10 3.40 -7.94
CA VAL A 116 3.07 2.60 -7.20
C VAL A 116 4.31 2.43 -8.06
N SER A 117 5.49 2.67 -7.51
CA SER A 117 6.76 2.51 -8.22
C SER A 117 7.82 1.94 -7.30
N SER A 118 8.60 0.99 -7.81
CA SER A 118 9.78 0.49 -7.13
C SER A 118 10.99 1.34 -7.49
N LEU A 119 11.86 1.54 -6.52
CA LEU A 119 13.09 2.31 -6.65
C LEU A 119 14.26 1.45 -6.19
N LYS A 120 15.40 1.61 -6.84
CA LYS A 120 16.67 1.07 -6.35
C LYS A 120 17.44 2.19 -5.67
N GLU A 121 17.46 2.16 -4.35
CA GLU A 121 18.21 3.10 -3.52
C GLU A 121 19.49 2.42 -3.03
N LYS A 122 20.62 2.78 -3.65
CA LYS A 122 21.91 2.10 -3.43
C LYS A 122 21.77 0.60 -3.77
N GLU A 123 21.90 -0.27 -2.77
CA GLU A 123 21.75 -1.72 -2.91
C GLU A 123 20.46 -2.26 -2.28
N ARG A 124 19.45 -1.41 -2.03
CA ARG A 124 18.15 -1.81 -1.50
C ARG A 124 17.03 -1.41 -2.44
N CYS A 125 16.03 -2.27 -2.55
CA CYS A 125 14.79 -1.94 -3.23
C CYS A 125 13.86 -1.26 -2.23
N SER A 126 13.20 -0.19 -2.66
CA SER A 126 12.16 0.52 -1.91
C SER A 126 10.94 0.71 -2.80
N VAL A 127 9.82 1.11 -2.20
CA VAL A 127 8.57 1.40 -2.92
C VAL A 127 8.06 2.78 -2.56
N GLN A 128 7.44 3.43 -3.54
CA GLN A 128 6.70 4.67 -3.35
C GLN A 128 5.28 4.50 -3.83
N SER A 129 4.33 5.10 -3.12
CA SER A 129 2.92 5.13 -3.51
C SER A 129 2.45 6.58 -3.62
N VAL A 130 2.46 7.11 -4.84
CA VAL A 130 2.26 8.54 -5.08
C VAL A 130 0.83 8.82 -5.52
N LEU A 131 0.14 9.70 -4.80
CA LEU A 131 -1.14 10.28 -5.20
C LEU A 131 -0.94 11.74 -5.59
N GLU A 132 -1.58 12.18 -6.66
CA GLU A 132 -1.71 13.60 -6.97
C GLU A 132 -2.95 14.15 -6.27
N LEU A 133 -2.75 15.15 -5.41
CA LEU A 133 -3.85 15.85 -4.75
C LEU A 133 -4.51 16.84 -5.71
N GLY A 134 -5.72 17.31 -5.40
CA GLY A 134 -6.44 18.25 -6.22
C GLY A 134 -5.99 19.72 -6.07
N PRO A 135 -6.64 20.64 -6.82
CA PRO A 135 -6.35 22.07 -6.80
C PRO A 135 -6.42 22.71 -5.41
N SER A 136 -7.31 22.24 -4.53
CA SER A 136 -7.44 22.69 -3.13
C SER A 136 -6.18 22.46 -2.30
N LYS A 137 -5.29 21.57 -2.75
CA LYS A 137 -3.98 21.30 -2.18
C LYS A 137 -2.83 21.74 -3.08
N GLY A 138 -3.12 22.56 -4.10
CA GLY A 138 -2.14 23.07 -5.05
C GLY A 138 -1.54 21.99 -5.96
N ASN A 139 -2.31 20.94 -6.27
CA ASN A 139 -1.87 19.82 -7.10
C ASN A 139 -0.59 19.14 -6.61
N LYS A 140 -0.36 19.16 -5.28
CA LYS A 140 0.81 18.54 -4.66
C LYS A 140 0.76 17.02 -4.80
N LYS A 141 1.93 16.40 -4.92
CA LYS A 141 2.07 14.94 -4.90
C LYS A 141 2.45 14.46 -3.51
N ILE A 142 1.70 13.50 -2.98
CA ILE A 142 1.95 12.87 -1.69
C ILE A 142 2.45 11.45 -1.91
N ASN A 143 3.62 11.11 -1.36
CA ASN A 143 4.02 9.71 -1.15
C ASN A 143 3.26 9.20 0.08
N LEU A 144 2.15 8.53 -0.17
CA LEU A 144 1.19 8.07 0.82
C LEU A 144 1.82 6.99 1.69
N THR A 145 1.63 7.11 3.00
CA THR A 145 2.06 6.10 3.98
C THR A 145 0.91 5.60 4.84
N ARG A 146 -0.17 6.39 4.96
CA ARG A 146 -1.33 6.07 5.79
C ARG A 146 -2.61 6.64 5.21
N THR A 147 -3.68 5.86 5.29
CA THR A 147 -5.05 6.33 5.13
C THR A 147 -5.82 6.07 6.42
N PHE A 148 -6.69 6.98 6.82
CA PHE A 148 -7.55 6.81 7.97
C PHE A 148 -9.01 7.07 7.61
N CYS A 149 -9.87 6.09 7.89
CA CYS A 149 -11.30 6.22 7.74
C CYS A 149 -11.97 6.48 9.10
N LYS A 150 -12.65 7.62 9.24
CA LYS A 150 -13.59 7.80 10.35
C LYS A 150 -14.87 7.05 9.99
N VAL A 151 -15.05 5.88 10.60
CA VAL A 151 -16.18 5.00 10.31
C VAL A 151 -17.49 5.67 10.73
N GLU A 152 -18.46 5.60 9.83
CA GLU A 152 -19.85 5.90 10.10
C GLU A 152 -20.59 4.59 10.41
N THR A 153 -21.45 4.63 11.43
CA THR A 153 -22.24 3.49 11.87
C THR A 153 -23.72 3.81 11.80
N ASN A 154 -24.56 2.84 11.45
CA ASN A 154 -26.01 2.98 11.57
C ASN A 154 -26.45 2.92 13.04
N PHE A 155 -27.77 3.02 13.29
CA PHE A 155 -28.35 2.95 14.64
C PHE A 155 -28.01 1.67 15.42
N LEU A 156 -27.71 0.57 14.72
CA LEU A 156 -27.32 -0.71 15.31
C LEU A 156 -25.81 -0.82 15.58
N GLY A 157 -25.03 0.26 15.35
CA GLY A 157 -23.58 0.27 15.52
C GLY A 157 -22.81 -0.45 14.41
N ILE A 158 -23.48 -0.82 13.30
CA ILE A 158 -22.85 -1.52 12.18
C ILE A 158 -22.15 -0.50 11.26
N PRO A 159 -20.86 -0.70 10.92
CA PRO A 159 -20.16 0.15 9.95
C PRO A 159 -20.88 0.19 8.59
N VAL A 160 -21.19 1.39 8.11
CA VAL A 160 -21.85 1.62 6.81
C VAL A 160 -20.99 2.40 5.82
N GLY A 161 -19.90 3.02 6.27
CA GLY A 161 -19.01 3.79 5.39
C GLY A 161 -17.98 4.61 6.16
N CYS A 162 -17.42 5.62 5.49
CA CYS A 162 -16.51 6.59 6.09
C CYS A 162 -17.15 7.99 6.08
N LYS A 163 -17.33 8.59 7.25
CA LYS A 163 -17.70 10.00 7.38
C LYS A 163 -16.66 10.93 6.74
N PHE A 164 -15.39 10.57 6.89
CA PHE A 164 -14.29 11.20 6.17
C PHE A 164 -13.11 10.23 6.02
N ILE A 165 -12.27 10.51 5.03
CA ILE A 165 -10.96 9.87 4.86
C ILE A 165 -9.87 10.93 4.99
N GLU A 166 -8.85 10.60 5.78
CA GLU A 166 -7.60 11.35 5.88
C GLU A 166 -6.48 10.56 5.20
N LEU A 167 -5.69 11.25 4.38
CA LEU A 167 -4.50 10.75 3.72
C LEU A 167 -3.29 11.42 4.36
N GLU A 168 -2.27 10.63 4.67
CA GLU A 168 -1.02 11.12 5.25
C GLU A 168 0.20 10.49 4.59
N GLY A 169 1.26 11.28 4.53
CA GLY A 169 2.49 10.90 3.87
C GLY A 169 3.43 12.08 3.77
N LYS A 170 4.40 11.98 2.86
CA LYS A 170 5.37 13.05 2.61
C LYS A 170 5.13 13.69 1.25
N SER A 171 5.27 15.00 1.18
CA SER A 171 5.33 15.72 -0.10
C SER A 171 6.49 15.17 -0.92
N VAL A 172 6.22 14.79 -2.18
CA VAL A 172 7.27 14.29 -3.08
C VAL A 172 8.31 15.37 -3.39
N SER A 173 7.92 16.64 -3.45
CA SER A 173 8.83 17.74 -3.80
C SER A 173 9.67 18.24 -2.63
N SER A 174 9.15 18.22 -1.40
CA SER A 174 9.82 18.82 -0.24
C SER A 174 10.21 17.83 0.85
N GLY A 175 9.74 16.59 0.81
CA GLY A 175 9.96 15.58 1.86
C GLY A 175 9.22 15.86 3.18
N ASN A 176 8.63 17.05 3.34
CA ASN A 176 7.86 17.43 4.53
C ASN A 176 6.55 16.66 4.61
N GLN A 177 6.02 16.51 5.84
CA GLN A 177 4.72 15.89 6.07
C GLN A 177 3.62 16.63 5.29
N LEU A 178 2.73 15.85 4.68
CA LEU A 178 1.58 16.35 3.93
C LEU A 178 0.35 15.54 4.30
N GLN A 179 -0.78 16.23 4.46
CA GLN A 179 -2.06 15.63 4.80
C GLN A 179 -3.19 16.20 3.95
N ALA A 180 -4.16 15.34 3.61
CA ALA A 180 -5.39 15.72 2.93
C ALA A 180 -6.59 15.03 3.59
N LYS A 181 -7.73 15.72 3.67
CA LYS A 181 -8.95 15.21 4.29
C LYS A 181 -10.12 15.42 3.34
N PHE A 182 -10.86 14.36 3.07
CA PHE A 182 -12.05 14.36 2.22
C PHE A 182 -13.25 13.89 3.02
N ARG A 183 -14.38 14.59 2.92
CA ARG A 183 -15.60 14.29 3.66
C ARG A 183 -16.63 13.61 2.76
N ALA A 184 -17.49 12.78 3.37
CA ALA A 184 -18.67 12.26 2.69
C ALA A 184 -19.56 13.42 2.23
N LYS A 185 -20.38 13.17 1.19
CA LYS A 185 -21.40 14.13 0.78
C LYS A 185 -22.45 14.22 1.90
N ASP A 186 -22.81 15.44 2.27
CA ASP A 186 -23.98 15.70 3.13
C ASP A 186 -25.27 15.28 2.42
#